data_AF-A0A2N1PHD8-F1
#
_entry.id   AF-A0A2N1PHD8-F1
#
_cell.length_a   1.000
_cell.length_b   1.000
_cell.length_c   1.000
_cell.angle_alpha   90.00
_cell.angle_beta   90.00
_cell.angle_gamma   90.00
#
_symmetry.space_group_name_H-M   'P 1'
#
loop_
_entity.id
_entity.type
_entity.pdbx_description
1 polymer ?
#
loop_
_entity_poly.entity_id
_entity_poly.type
_entity_poly.pdbx_seq_one_letter_code
_entity_poly.pdbx_strand_id
1 'polypeptide(L)' 'MGKKDITYTPMMQQYLDIKKDYADAIVFFRLGDFYEMFFDDAIIASKTLEIALTGRDAG' A
#
# COMPACT_ATOMS: atom_id res chain seq x y z
N MET A 1 20.00 5.64 19.03
CA MET A 1 18.81 4.96 18.47
C MET A 1 19.07 4.73 16.98
N GLY A 2 19.46 3.51 16.59
CA GLY A 2 19.67 3.20 15.17
C GLY A 2 18.32 3.16 14.45
N LYS A 3 18.19 3.92 13.36
CA LYS A 3 17.08 3.72 12.42
C LYS A 3 17.15 2.26 11.96
N LYS A 4 16.11 1.48 12.24
CA LYS A 4 15.96 0.14 11.66
C LYS A 4 15.71 0.39 10.18
N ASP A 5 16.66 0.04 9.32
CA ASP A 5 16.46 0.10 7.87
C ASP A 5 15.30 -0.85 7.53
N ILE A 6 14.11 -0.31 7.32
CA ILE A 6 12.95 -1.09 6.89
C ILE A 6 13.18 -1.42 5.43
N THR A 7 13.69 -2.62 5.18
CA THR A 7 13.79 -3.17 3.83
C THR A 7 12.41 -3.65 3.41
N TYR A 8 11.72 -2.86 2.58
CA TYR A 8 10.48 -3.30 1.97
C TYR A 8 10.72 -4.46 1.00
N THR A 9 9.72 -5.34 0.86
CA THR A 9 9.75 -6.34 -0.21
C THR A 9 9.84 -5.66 -1.59
N PRO A 10 10.38 -6.32 -2.62
CA PRO A 10 10.43 -5.76 -3.98
C PRO A 10 9.08 -5.27 -4.50
N MET A 11 7.99 -5.97 -4.16
CA MET A 11 6.63 -5.58 -4.53
C MET A 11 6.21 -4.28 -3.85
N MET A 12 6.45 -4.15 -2.54
CA MET A 12 6.12 -2.92 -1.81
C MET A 12 6.96 -1.74 -2.26
N GLN A 13 8.20 -1.97 -2.68
CA GLN A 13 9.03 -0.92 -3.27
C GLN A 13 8.44 -0.39 -4.58
N GLN A 14 7.93 -1.28 -5.45
CA GLN A 14 7.23 -0.89 -6.68
C GLN A 14 5.97 -0.07 -6.39
N TYR A 15 5.17 -0.48 -5.40
CA TYR A 15 4.00 0.28 -4.99
C TYR A 15 4.38 1.70 -4.54
N LEU A 16 5.41 1.82 -3.69
CA LEU A 16 5.88 3.11 -3.18
C LEU A 16 6.41 4.01 -4.30
N ASP A 17 7.10 3.44 -5.28
CA ASP A 17 7.62 4.20 -6.42
C ASP A 17 6.48 4.72 -7.30
N ILE A 18 5.45 3.91 -7.57
CA ILE A 18 4.23 4.38 -8.27
C ILE A 18 3.52 5.45 -7.44
N LYS A 19 3.37 5.25 -6.13
CA LYS A 19 2.65 6.18 -5.25
C LYS A 19 3.32 7.56 -5.19
N LYS A 20 4.64 7.66 -5.34
CA LYS A 20 5.34 8.96 -5.39
C LYS A 20 4.87 9.82 -6.57
N ASP A 21 4.58 9.21 -7.71
CA ASP A 21 4.10 9.91 -8.90
C ASP A 21 2.62 10.31 -8.81
N TYR A 22 1.87 9.66 -7.90
CA TYR A 22 0.43 9.86 -7.70
C TYR A 22 0.07 10.08 -6.22
N ALA A 23 0.76 11.03 -5.59
CA ALA A 23 0.66 11.26 -4.15
C ALA A 23 -0.75 11.66 -3.67
N ASP A 24 -1.55 12.28 -4.55
CA ASP A 24 -2.91 12.77 -4.29
C ASP A 24 -4.03 11.80 -4.73
N ALA A 25 -3.68 10.66 -5.33
CA ALA A 25 -4.63 9.66 -5.82
C ALA A 25 -4.50 8.31 -5.10
N ILE A 26 -5.58 7.55 -5.01
CA ILE A 26 -5.53 6.18 -4.47
C ILE A 26 -4.97 5.23 -5.54
N VAL A 27 -3.89 4.52 -5.22
CA VAL A 27 -3.28 3.56 -6.16
C VAL A 27 -3.90 2.19 -5.97
N PHE A 28 -4.67 1.74 -6.97
CA PHE A 28 -5.15 0.36 -7.05
C PHE A 28 -4.04 -0.52 -7.63
N PHE A 29 -3.33 -1.22 -6.77
CA PHE A 29 -2.22 -2.07 -7.17
C PHE A 29 -2.69 -3.49 -7.47
N ARG A 30 -2.50 -3.95 -8.71
CA ARG A 30 -2.94 -5.29 -9.10
C ARG A 30 -2.05 -6.36 -8.49
N LEU A 31 -2.63 -7.25 -7.70
CA LEU A 31 -1.97 -8.42 -7.12
C LEU A 31 -2.80 -9.67 -7.45
N GLY A 32 -2.40 -10.36 -8.53
CA GLY A 32 -3.17 -11.48 -9.07
C GLY A 32 -4.53 -11.03 -9.63
N ASP A 33 -5.60 -11.57 -9.05
CA ASP A 33 -6.99 -11.31 -9.45
C ASP A 33 -7.63 -10.13 -8.69
N PHE A 34 -6.93 -9.58 -7.69
CA PHE A 34 -7.43 -8.49 -6.86
C PHE A 34 -6.64 -7.20 -7.08
N TYR A 35 -7.28 -6.08 -6.75
CA TYR A 35 -6.61 -4.81 -6.54
C TYR A 35 -6.48 -4.57 -5.05
N GLU A 36 -5.24 -4.43 -4.60
CA GLU A 36 -4.93 -4.10 -3.21
C GLU A 36 -4.44 -2.65 -3.13
N MET A 37 -4.69 -2.03 -1.98
CA MET A 37 -4.21 -0.70 -1.63
C MET A 37 -3.46 -0.83 -0.31
N PHE A 38 -2.44 0.00 -0.10
CA PHE A 38 -1.57 -0.11 1.08
C PHE A 38 -1.45 1.23 1.81
N PHE A 39 -1.09 1.16 3.10
CA PHE A 39 -0.94 2.33 3.97
C PHE A 39 -2.22 3.17 4.03
N ASP A 40 -2.12 4.50 3.89
CA ASP A 40 -3.25 5.41 3.97
C ASP A 40 -4.32 5.14 2.91
N ASP A 41 -3.91 4.69 1.72
CA ASP A 41 -4.84 4.33 0.65
C ASP A 41 -5.78 3.19 1.07
N ALA A 42 -5.26 2.22 1.84
CA ALA A 42 -6.08 1.13 2.38
C ALA A 42 -7.12 1.64 3.39
N ILE A 43 -6.71 2.56 4.27
CA ILE A 43 -7.57 3.12 5.33
C ILE A 43 -8.70 3.98 4.72
N ILE A 44 -8.36 4.75 3.69
CA ILE A 44 -9.34 5.59 2.98
C ILE A 44 -10.31 4.68 2.22
N ALA A 45 -9.78 3.76 1.41
CA ALA A 45 -10.61 2.88 0.59
C ALA A 45 -11.52 1.96 1.42
N SER A 46 -11.05 1.44 2.56
CA SER A 46 -11.88 0.57 3.41
C SER A 46 -13.14 1.29 3.91
N LYS A 47 -13.01 2.59 4.23
CA LYS A 47 -14.14 3.41 4.68
C LYS A 47 -15.03 3.84 3.52
N THR A 48 -14.44 4.24 2.41
CA THR A 48 -15.18 4.76 1.25
C THR A 48 -15.93 3.66 0.51
N LEU A 49 -15.36 2.46 0.41
CA LEU A 49 -15.92 1.35 -0.34
C LEU A 49 -16.60 0.31 0.55
N GLU A 50 -16.61 0.52 1.87
CA GLU A 50 -17.16 -0.41 2.88
C GLU A 50 -16.59 -1.84 2.76
N ILE A 51 -15.29 -1.94 2.48
CA ILE A 51 -14.57 -3.22 2.40
C ILE A 51 -13.74 -3.47 3.66
N ALA A 52 -13.47 -4.75 3.94
CA ALA A 52 -12.69 -5.12 5.11
C ALA A 52 -11.24 -4.59 5.03
N LEU A 53 -10.80 -3.88 6.08
CA LEU A 53 -9.41 -3.47 6.26
C LEU A 53 -8.62 -4.61 6.91
N THR A 54 -7.57 -5.07 6.24
CA THR A 54 -6.68 -6.13 6.75
C THR A 54 -5.25 -5.62 6.86
N GLY A 55 -4.45 -6.25 7.72
CA GLY A 55 -3.04 -5.88 7.95
C GLY A 55 -2.13 -7.07 7.68
N ARG A 56 -1.06 -6.84 6.92
CA ARG A 56 0.07 -7.77 6.77
C ARG A 56 1.38 -6.99 6.86
N ASP A 57 2.44 -7.63 7.34
CA ASP A 57 3.76 -7.02 7.33
C ASP A 57 4.23 -6.84 5.88
N ALA A 58 4.68 -5.62 5.55
CA ALA A 58 5.11 -5.19 4.21
C ALA A 58 6.60 -5.51 3.92
N GLY A 59 7.19 -6.37 4.76
CA GLY A 59 8.61 -6.73 4.82
C GLY A 59 8.89 -7.57 6.04
#